data_AF-A0A4R1BTT1-F1
#
_entry.id   AF-A0A4R1BTT1-F1
#
_cell.length_a   1.000
_cell.length_b   1.000
_cell.length_c   1.000
_cell.angle_alpha   90.00
_cell.angle_beta   90.00
_cell.angle_gamma   90.00
#
_symmetry.space_group_name_H-M   'P 1'
#
loop_
_entity.id
_entity.type
_entity.pdbx_description
1 polymer ?
#
loop_
_entity_poly.entity_id
_entity_poly.type
_entity_poly.pdbx_seq_one_letter_code
_entity_poly.pdbx_strand_id
1 'polypeptide(L)'
;MAVQVIVAGFHRSGTSLTAQILHRAGLFLGDRMLSEHASNPHGHFEDLEVLELHERILADNGLTWQVCGSSSLAIGELHRRQMQDLAGRRNAEHRLWGFKDPRVCLFLETWKEILPESKVLLVYRDPVRVCRSLHRRHAEHAIRGGDETSLHYRFWKVPDLALKMWLTYNRALLRFARTHREDVLAVSMDMLRDGLPLVNVLNERWELGLHEVPTSGVFDAGATARDREGHPVSNEDIISEAAEVWEELEEIGQRTRRLAGMPEALHRLNVGDEGLYVPREAYSHRMDAEFLSFKVRFLEELLKQEGKRFVPLKRLSELEAAERDLKYILHRMSRSRFAPLFRLKRGFRILEKRYLS
;
A
#
# COMPACT_ATOMS: atom_id res chain seq x y z
N MET A 1 -11.39 10.22 -30.96
CA MET A 1 -10.54 10.86 -29.94
C MET A 1 -9.81 9.77 -29.18
N ALA A 2 -8.61 10.04 -28.65
CA ALA A 2 -7.93 9.08 -27.79
C ALA A 2 -8.70 8.89 -26.48
N VAL A 3 -8.74 7.66 -25.95
CA VAL A 3 -9.35 7.35 -24.65
C VAL A 3 -8.24 7.10 -23.64
N GLN A 4 -8.37 7.66 -22.44
CA GLN A 4 -7.37 7.54 -21.38
C GLN A 4 -7.94 6.79 -20.17
N VAL A 5 -7.18 5.82 -19.64
CA VAL A 5 -7.54 5.07 -18.43
C VAL A 5 -6.50 5.31 -17.34
N ILE A 6 -6.90 5.96 -16.26
CA ILE A 6 -6.06 6.19 -15.09
C ILE A 6 -6.34 5.11 -14.05
N VAL A 7 -5.34 4.31 -13.70
CA VAL A 7 -5.45 3.35 -12.60
C VAL A 7 -5.02 4.05 -11.31
N ALA A 8 -5.99 4.35 -10.46
CA ALA A 8 -5.78 5.13 -9.24
C ALA A 8 -6.10 4.30 -8.00
N GLY A 9 -5.24 4.33 -7.00
CA GLY A 9 -5.44 3.57 -5.78
C GLY A 9 -4.27 3.72 -4.85
N PHE A 10 -4.53 3.73 -3.54
CA PHE A 10 -3.47 3.85 -2.55
C PHE A 10 -2.45 2.71 -2.66
N HIS A 11 -1.24 2.94 -2.15
CA HIS A 11 -0.18 1.95 -2.16
C HIS A 11 -0.66 0.63 -1.54
N ARG A 12 -0.22 -0.49 -2.11
CA ARG A 12 -0.55 -1.87 -1.65
C ARG A 12 -2.03 -2.27 -1.78
N SER A 13 -2.85 -1.48 -2.49
CA SER A 13 -4.26 -1.80 -2.77
C SER A 13 -4.49 -2.75 -3.96
N GLY A 14 -3.45 -3.13 -4.69
CA GLY A 14 -3.58 -3.99 -5.88
C GLY A 14 -3.46 -3.25 -7.22
N THR A 15 -3.16 -1.95 -7.21
CA THR A 15 -3.00 -1.14 -8.45
C THR A 15 -1.99 -1.71 -9.44
N SER A 16 -0.91 -2.35 -8.98
CA SER A 16 0.09 -2.96 -9.87
C SER A 16 -0.45 -4.23 -10.54
N LEU A 17 -1.23 -5.03 -9.81
CA LEU A 17 -1.91 -6.21 -10.37
C LEU A 17 -2.95 -5.77 -11.42
N THR A 18 -3.75 -4.75 -11.09
CA THR A 18 -4.72 -4.17 -12.01
C THR A 18 -4.03 -3.66 -13.28
N ALA A 19 -2.95 -2.89 -13.13
CA ALA A 19 -2.16 -2.39 -14.26
C ALA A 19 -1.59 -3.54 -15.12
N GLN A 20 -1.10 -4.61 -14.50
CA GLN A 20 -0.61 -5.79 -15.23
C GLN A 20 -1.72 -6.46 -16.07
N ILE A 21 -2.93 -6.61 -15.51
CA ILE A 21 -4.08 -7.17 -16.24
C ILE A 21 -4.40 -6.30 -17.46
N LEU A 22 -4.48 -4.98 -17.26
CA LEU A 22 -4.82 -4.05 -18.35
C LEU A 22 -3.73 -3.98 -19.42
N HIS A 23 -2.46 -4.01 -19.03
CA HIS A 23 -1.34 -4.08 -19.96
C HIS A 23 -1.42 -5.34 -20.84
N ARG A 24 -1.68 -6.50 -20.24
CA ARG A 24 -1.90 -7.75 -20.99
C ARG A 24 -3.13 -7.70 -21.89
N ALA A 25 -4.13 -6.91 -21.53
CA ALA A 25 -5.35 -6.69 -22.30
C ALA A 25 -5.16 -5.72 -23.48
N GLY A 26 -3.96 -5.14 -23.65
CA GLY A 26 -3.63 -4.22 -24.74
C GLY A 26 -3.69 -2.74 -24.37
N LEU A 27 -3.86 -2.37 -23.10
CA LEU A 27 -3.74 -0.98 -22.66
C LEU A 27 -2.28 -0.55 -22.66
N PHE A 28 -1.94 0.47 -23.45
CA PHE A 28 -0.64 1.10 -23.38
C PHE A 28 -0.51 1.87 -22.05
N LEU A 29 0.52 1.58 -21.24
CA LEU A 29 0.69 2.17 -19.91
C LEU A 29 1.92 3.08 -19.76
N GLY A 30 2.67 3.32 -20.84
CA GLY A 30 3.93 4.07 -20.85
C GLY A 30 5.11 3.28 -21.44
N ASP A 31 6.16 3.98 -21.85
CA ASP A 31 7.34 3.36 -22.48
C ASP A 31 8.36 2.85 -21.47
N ARG A 32 8.45 3.53 -20.32
CA ARG A 32 9.46 3.29 -19.29
C ARG A 32 8.78 2.96 -17.98
N MET A 33 8.74 1.67 -17.68
CA MET A 33 8.15 1.16 -16.44
C MET A 33 9.19 1.09 -15.32
N LEU A 34 8.80 1.50 -14.12
CA LEU A 34 9.61 1.27 -12.92
C LEU A 34 9.87 -0.24 -12.76
N SER A 35 11.16 -0.59 -12.77
CA SER A 35 11.66 -1.95 -12.85
C SER A 35 11.35 -2.80 -11.60
N GLU A 36 11.53 -4.10 -11.76
CA GLU A 36 11.28 -5.13 -10.75
C GLU A 36 12.10 -4.91 -9.47
N HIS A 37 11.48 -5.17 -8.31
CA HIS A 37 12.16 -5.23 -7.02
C HIS A 37 11.89 -6.61 -6.38
N ALA A 38 12.77 -7.07 -5.48
CA ALA A 38 12.60 -8.36 -4.81
C ALA A 38 11.25 -8.55 -4.09
N SER A 39 10.56 -7.46 -3.71
CA SER A 39 9.23 -7.47 -3.09
C SER A 39 8.05 -7.41 -4.08
N ASN A 40 8.31 -7.31 -5.38
CA ASN A 40 7.33 -7.30 -6.46
C ASN A 40 7.95 -7.87 -7.77
N PRO A 41 7.98 -9.21 -7.91
CA PRO A 41 8.66 -9.89 -9.02
C PRO A 41 8.09 -9.56 -10.41
N HIS A 42 6.86 -9.03 -10.48
CA HIS A 42 6.19 -8.73 -11.74
C HIS A 42 6.32 -7.25 -12.16
N GLY A 43 7.06 -6.43 -11.41
CA GLY A 43 7.25 -5.02 -11.71
C GLY A 43 6.09 -4.14 -11.21
N HIS A 44 6.38 -2.85 -11.04
CA HIS A 44 5.40 -1.92 -10.49
C HIS A 44 4.37 -1.46 -11.53
N PHE A 45 4.69 -1.49 -12.84
CA PHE A 45 3.85 -0.87 -13.88
C PHE A 45 3.54 0.61 -13.58
N GLU A 46 4.49 1.30 -12.95
CA GLU A 46 4.47 2.75 -12.76
C GLU A 46 5.21 3.38 -13.94
N ASP A 47 4.54 4.29 -14.67
CA ASP A 47 5.18 5.09 -15.73
C ASP A 47 6.17 6.06 -15.07
N LEU A 48 7.46 5.92 -15.39
CA LEU A 48 8.52 6.74 -14.81
C LEU A 48 8.34 8.23 -15.09
N GLU A 49 7.84 8.63 -16.26
CA GLU A 49 7.62 10.04 -16.56
C GLU A 49 6.55 10.66 -15.65
N VAL A 50 5.46 9.92 -15.41
CA VAL A 50 4.38 10.35 -14.51
C VAL A 50 4.86 10.35 -13.06
N LEU A 51 5.58 9.29 -12.65
CA LEU A 51 6.13 9.16 -11.30
C LEU A 51 7.08 10.32 -10.98
N GLU A 52 8.06 10.60 -11.83
CA GLU A 52 9.04 11.68 -11.64
C GLU A 52 8.37 13.06 -11.63
N LEU A 53 7.29 13.23 -12.40
CA LEU A 53 6.49 14.46 -12.38
C LEU A 53 5.74 14.64 -11.06
N HIS A 54 5.03 13.61 -10.59
CA HIS A 54 4.35 13.66 -9.29
C HIS A 54 5.32 13.86 -8.13
N GLU A 55 6.50 13.21 -8.15
CA GLU A 55 7.52 13.37 -7.11
C GLU A 55 8.08 14.79 -7.06
N ARG A 56 8.35 15.41 -8.23
CA ARG A 56 8.76 16.82 -8.28
C ARG A 56 7.69 17.76 -7.74
N ILE A 57 6.43 17.56 -8.14
CA ILE A 57 5.33 18.39 -7.63
C ILE A 57 5.19 18.25 -6.11
N LEU A 58 5.28 17.03 -5.57
CA LEU A 58 5.26 16.82 -4.12
C LEU A 58 6.44 17.51 -3.44
N ALA A 59 7.66 17.39 -4.00
CA ALA A 59 8.85 18.00 -3.44
C ALA A 59 8.77 19.54 -3.41
N ASP A 60 8.23 20.17 -4.46
CA ASP A 60 8.00 21.62 -4.52
C ASP A 60 7.00 22.11 -3.47
N ASN A 61 6.14 21.21 -2.98
CA ASN A 61 5.23 21.46 -1.86
C ASN A 61 5.83 21.10 -0.49
N GLY A 62 7.12 20.72 -0.43
CA GLY A 62 7.76 20.24 0.80
C GLY A 62 7.22 18.88 1.28
N LEU A 63 6.58 18.14 0.39
CA LEU A 63 5.95 16.86 0.68
C LEU A 63 6.75 15.70 0.08
N THR A 64 6.42 14.50 0.56
CA THR A 64 6.84 13.24 -0.07
C THR A 64 5.59 12.43 -0.39
N TRP A 65 5.74 11.20 -0.87
CA TRP A 65 4.62 10.27 -1.03
C TRP A 65 3.95 9.89 0.31
N GLN A 66 4.51 10.25 1.47
CA GLN A 66 3.89 10.05 2.78
C GLN A 66 2.90 11.17 3.16
N VAL A 67 2.08 11.63 2.21
CA VAL A 67 1.08 12.66 2.47
C VAL A 67 0.00 12.12 3.40
N CYS A 68 -0.23 12.80 4.51
CA CYS A 68 -1.32 12.50 5.43
C CYS A 68 -1.90 13.79 6.02
N GLY A 69 -3.23 13.86 6.12
CA GLY A 69 -3.96 15.03 6.60
C GLY A 69 -4.44 15.95 5.47
N SER A 70 -4.87 17.16 5.83
CA SER A 70 -5.39 18.16 4.89
C SER A 70 -4.26 19.03 4.35
N SER A 71 -3.55 18.55 3.34
CA SER A 71 -2.60 19.36 2.56
C SER A 71 -3.21 19.70 1.21
N SER A 72 -3.33 20.99 0.88
CA SER A 72 -3.63 21.43 -0.47
C SER A 72 -2.37 21.32 -1.31
N LEU A 73 -2.42 20.55 -2.39
CA LEU A 73 -1.31 20.42 -3.32
C LEU A 73 -1.34 21.55 -4.34
N ALA A 74 -0.35 22.42 -4.34
CA ALA A 74 -0.21 23.46 -5.35
C ALA A 74 0.53 22.91 -6.56
N ILE A 75 -0.09 22.98 -7.74
CA ILE A 75 0.53 22.57 -9.00
C ILE A 75 0.86 23.83 -9.80
N GLY A 76 2.15 24.18 -9.81
CA GLY A 76 2.65 25.35 -10.54
C GLY A 76 2.44 25.22 -12.05
N GLU A 77 2.40 26.36 -12.73
CA GLU A 77 2.18 26.46 -14.18
C GLU A 77 3.17 25.62 -15.00
N LEU A 78 4.44 25.57 -14.58
CA LEU A 78 5.46 24.74 -15.23
C LEU A 78 5.10 23.25 -15.21
N HIS A 79 4.66 22.74 -14.06
CA HIS A 79 4.25 21.34 -13.92
C HIS A 79 2.97 21.06 -14.68
N ARG A 80 2.01 22.00 -14.67
CA ARG A 80 0.79 21.89 -15.46
C ARG A 80 1.09 21.77 -16.95
N ARG A 81 2.03 22.57 -17.48
CA ARG A 81 2.50 22.44 -18.87
C ARG A 81 3.16 21.09 -19.13
N GLN A 82 4.02 20.62 -18.22
CA GLN A 82 4.63 19.28 -18.35
C GLN A 82 3.60 18.15 -18.41
N MET A 83 2.54 18.23 -17.58
CA MET A 83 1.42 17.27 -17.63
C MET A 83 0.67 17.35 -18.97
N GLN A 84 0.42 18.58 -19.48
CA GLN A 84 -0.22 18.81 -20.78
C GLN A 84 0.62 18.28 -21.95
N ASP A 85 1.93 18.53 -21.94
CA ASP A 85 2.85 18.06 -22.98
C ASP A 85 2.92 16.53 -23.01
N LEU A 86 2.97 15.88 -21.85
CA LEU A 86 2.89 14.42 -21.73
C LEU A 86 1.58 13.90 -22.30
N ALA A 87 0.45 14.47 -21.88
CA ALA A 87 -0.87 14.09 -22.37
C ALA A 87 -1.00 14.29 -23.89
N GLY A 88 -0.51 15.41 -24.42
CA GLY A 88 -0.55 15.76 -25.84
C GLY A 88 0.21 14.76 -26.69
N ARG A 89 1.45 14.42 -26.29
CA ARG A 89 2.26 13.40 -26.98
C ARG A 89 1.54 12.04 -27.00
N ARG A 90 1.06 11.57 -25.84
CA ARG A 90 0.38 10.28 -25.72
C ARG A 90 -0.90 10.21 -26.54
N ASN A 91 -1.67 11.29 -26.58
CA ASN A 91 -2.88 11.39 -27.40
C ASN A 91 -2.58 11.35 -28.91
N ALA A 92 -1.43 11.86 -29.34
CA ALA A 92 -1.00 11.81 -30.74
C ALA A 92 -0.51 10.40 -31.15
N GLU A 93 0.13 9.69 -30.23
CA GLU A 93 0.75 8.38 -30.50
C GLU A 93 -0.20 7.19 -30.30
N HIS A 94 -1.19 7.31 -29.41
CA HIS A 94 -2.03 6.19 -29.00
C HIS A 94 -3.53 6.53 -29.02
N ARG A 95 -4.33 5.61 -29.58
CA ARG A 95 -5.80 5.69 -29.53
C ARG A 95 -6.39 5.32 -28.17
N LEU A 96 -5.70 4.44 -27.44
CA LEU A 96 -6.05 4.00 -26.10
C LEU A 96 -4.77 3.91 -25.29
N TRP A 97 -4.69 4.68 -24.21
CA TRP A 97 -3.56 4.63 -23.30
C TRP A 97 -4.00 4.89 -21.86
N GLY A 98 -3.09 4.69 -20.93
CA GLY A 98 -3.31 4.91 -19.53
C GLY A 98 -2.01 5.05 -18.79
N PHE A 99 -2.12 5.21 -17.48
CA PHE A 99 -0.96 5.16 -16.60
C PHE A 99 -1.43 4.78 -15.19
N LYS A 100 -0.47 4.35 -14.39
CA LYS A 100 -0.68 4.04 -12.98
C LYS A 100 0.41 4.69 -12.16
N ASP A 101 0.00 5.40 -11.13
CA ASP A 101 0.88 5.83 -10.04
C ASP A 101 0.04 5.91 -8.77
N PRO A 102 0.42 5.28 -7.63
CA PRO A 102 -0.41 5.36 -6.43
C PRO A 102 -0.63 6.78 -5.89
N ARG A 103 0.24 7.74 -6.24
CA ARG A 103 0.14 9.15 -5.85
C ARG A 103 -0.86 9.91 -6.71
N VAL A 104 -1.23 9.40 -7.90
CA VAL A 104 -2.22 10.00 -8.81
C VAL A 104 -3.53 10.35 -8.11
N CYS A 105 -3.89 9.63 -7.03
CA CYS A 105 -5.04 9.94 -6.18
C CYS A 105 -5.11 11.43 -5.76
N LEU A 106 -3.95 12.07 -5.57
CA LEU A 106 -3.84 13.47 -5.17
C LEU A 106 -3.87 14.46 -6.35
N PHE A 107 -3.80 13.96 -7.59
CA PHE A 107 -3.70 14.72 -8.83
C PHE A 107 -4.90 14.52 -9.76
N LEU A 108 -5.89 13.71 -9.38
CA LEU A 108 -6.98 13.30 -10.27
C LEU A 108 -7.76 14.46 -10.86
N GLU A 109 -8.10 15.48 -10.07
CA GLU A 109 -8.84 16.65 -10.59
C GLU A 109 -8.02 17.40 -11.65
N THR A 110 -6.72 17.59 -11.44
CA THR A 110 -5.85 18.24 -12.44
C THR A 110 -5.67 17.40 -13.68
N TRP A 111 -5.52 16.07 -13.53
CA TRP A 111 -5.50 15.18 -14.69
C TRP A 111 -6.83 15.20 -15.45
N LYS A 112 -7.97 15.31 -14.76
CA LYS A 112 -9.29 15.39 -15.38
C LYS A 112 -9.50 16.72 -16.11
N GLU A 113 -8.96 17.83 -15.61
CA GLU A 113 -8.92 19.11 -16.34
C GLU A 113 -8.11 19.00 -17.65
N ILE A 114 -6.97 18.30 -17.62
CA ILE A 114 -6.09 18.13 -18.79
C ILE A 114 -6.61 17.07 -19.76
N LEU A 115 -7.26 16.03 -19.24
CA LEU A 115 -7.85 14.92 -19.97
C LEU A 115 -9.35 14.81 -19.64
N PRO A 116 -10.21 15.67 -20.22
CA PRO A 116 -11.64 15.70 -19.89
C PRO A 116 -12.36 14.37 -20.12
N GLU A 117 -11.92 13.59 -21.11
CA GLU A 117 -12.52 12.30 -21.46
C GLU A 117 -11.94 11.11 -20.67
N SER A 118 -10.96 11.36 -19.80
CA SER A 118 -10.28 10.30 -19.04
C SER A 118 -11.25 9.54 -18.14
N LYS A 119 -11.06 8.21 -18.11
CA LYS A 119 -11.74 7.26 -17.25
C LYS A 119 -10.82 6.88 -16.10
N VAL A 120 -11.38 6.69 -14.91
CA VAL A 120 -10.59 6.38 -13.71
C VAL A 120 -11.07 5.07 -13.11
N LEU A 121 -10.15 4.10 -13.05
CA LEU A 121 -10.34 2.85 -12.35
C LEU A 121 -9.76 2.96 -10.94
N LEU A 122 -10.65 3.08 -9.96
CA LEU A 122 -10.32 3.15 -8.54
C LEU A 122 -10.05 1.76 -7.98
N VAL A 123 -8.87 1.54 -7.43
CA VAL A 123 -8.47 0.26 -6.83
C VAL A 123 -8.27 0.45 -5.34
N TYR A 124 -9.05 -0.28 -4.54
CA TYR A 124 -9.04 -0.15 -3.09
C TYR A 124 -8.89 -1.50 -2.39
N ARG A 125 -8.44 -1.45 -1.14
CA ARG A 125 -8.18 -2.64 -0.31
C ARG A 125 -8.37 -2.29 1.16
N ASP A 126 -8.79 -3.31 1.91
CA ASP A 126 -8.92 -3.29 3.36
C ASP A 126 -7.72 -2.58 4.03
N PRO A 127 -7.96 -1.58 4.89
CA PRO A 127 -6.91 -0.76 5.48
C PRO A 127 -6.01 -1.55 6.45
N VAL A 128 -6.52 -2.57 7.15
CA VAL A 128 -5.70 -3.45 8.02
C VAL A 128 -4.63 -4.13 7.17
N ARG A 129 -5.03 -4.73 6.05
CA ARG A 129 -4.12 -5.42 5.13
C ARG A 129 -3.11 -4.48 4.49
N VAL A 130 -3.54 -3.27 4.13
CA VAL A 130 -2.66 -2.25 3.56
C VAL A 130 -1.61 -1.81 4.58
N CYS A 131 -2.01 -1.43 5.80
CA CYS A 131 -1.09 -0.95 6.83
C CYS A 131 -0.04 -2.00 7.18
N ARG A 132 -0.46 -3.24 7.37
CA ARG A 132 0.44 -4.37 7.62
C ARG A 132 1.40 -4.61 6.45
N SER A 133 0.92 -4.50 5.21
CA SER A 133 1.78 -4.66 4.02
C SER A 133 2.84 -3.55 3.91
N LEU A 134 2.47 -2.30 4.23
CA LEU A 134 3.40 -1.17 4.26
C LEU A 134 4.45 -1.36 5.36
N HIS A 135 4.04 -1.69 6.58
CA HIS A 135 4.97 -1.94 7.68
C HIS A 135 5.97 -3.06 7.33
N ARG A 136 5.50 -4.19 6.79
CA ARG A 136 6.38 -5.28 6.35
C ARG A 136 7.43 -4.80 5.33
N ARG A 137 6.98 -4.13 4.26
CA ARG A 137 7.85 -3.65 3.18
C ARG A 137 8.89 -2.65 3.68
N HIS A 138 8.49 -1.69 4.52
CA HIS A 138 9.40 -0.66 5.00
C HIS A 138 10.35 -1.17 6.07
N ALA A 139 9.98 -2.22 6.79
CA ALA A 139 10.88 -2.83 7.75
C ALA A 139 11.97 -3.61 7.01
N GLU A 140 11.64 -4.31 5.93
CA GLU A 140 12.64 -4.92 5.03
C GLU A 140 13.64 -3.89 4.49
N HIS A 141 13.18 -2.71 4.07
CA HIS A 141 14.05 -1.64 3.59
C HIS A 141 14.93 -1.06 4.70
N ALA A 142 14.33 -0.72 5.84
CA ALA A 142 15.05 -0.21 7.00
C ALA A 142 16.17 -1.18 7.42
N ILE A 143 15.87 -2.48 7.48
CA ILE A 143 16.85 -3.50 7.89
C ILE A 143 17.94 -3.71 6.85
N ARG A 144 17.64 -3.59 5.55
CA ARG A 144 18.61 -3.80 4.46
C ARG A 144 19.59 -2.64 4.24
N GLY A 145 19.42 -1.49 4.89
CA GLY A 145 20.39 -0.39 4.82
C GLY A 145 19.84 1.00 5.10
N GLY A 146 18.71 1.13 5.80
CA GLY A 146 18.13 2.45 6.11
C GLY A 146 18.77 3.07 7.36
N ASP A 147 19.10 4.36 7.30
CA ASP A 147 19.35 5.18 8.49
C ASP A 147 18.05 5.44 9.26
N GLU A 148 18.12 5.67 10.57
CA GLU A 148 16.98 5.98 11.45
C GLU A 148 16.25 7.28 11.09
N THR A 149 16.89 8.11 10.28
CA THR A 149 16.35 9.34 9.69
C THR A 149 15.57 9.08 8.40
N SER A 150 15.65 7.87 7.83
CA SER A 150 15.01 7.56 6.56
C SER A 150 13.48 7.58 6.66
N LEU A 151 12.83 7.91 5.54
CA LEU A 151 11.37 7.89 5.40
C LEU A 151 10.74 6.57 5.84
N HIS A 152 11.49 5.46 5.77
CA HIS A 152 11.03 4.15 6.20
C HIS A 152 10.77 4.08 7.71
N TYR A 153 11.63 4.67 8.55
CA TYR A 153 11.46 4.63 10.01
C TYR A 153 10.24 5.40 10.50
N ARG A 154 9.72 6.34 9.71
CA ARG A 154 8.52 7.11 10.07
C ARG A 154 7.29 6.25 10.32
N PHE A 155 7.18 5.09 9.67
CA PHE A 155 6.09 4.13 9.91
C PHE A 155 6.05 3.60 11.35
N TRP A 156 7.16 3.66 12.09
CA TRP A 156 7.24 3.27 13.50
C TRP A 156 7.37 4.46 14.47
N LYS A 157 7.79 5.63 13.98
CA LYS A 157 7.92 6.84 14.82
C LYS A 157 6.64 7.67 14.86
N VAL A 158 5.84 7.64 13.79
CA VAL A 158 4.61 8.45 13.67
C VAL A 158 3.40 7.54 13.85
N PRO A 159 2.61 7.71 14.92
CA PRO A 159 1.42 6.90 15.16
C PRO A 159 0.43 6.95 13.98
N ASP A 160 -0.06 5.78 13.60
CA ASP A 160 -1.05 5.55 12.55
C ASP A 160 -0.66 6.10 11.17
N LEU A 161 0.62 6.36 10.88
CA LEU A 161 1.03 6.98 9.62
C LEU A 161 0.45 6.26 8.40
N ALA A 162 0.53 4.94 8.36
CA ALA A 162 -0.01 4.15 7.27
C ALA A 162 -1.53 4.33 7.10
N LEU A 163 -2.28 4.35 8.20
CA LEU A 163 -3.74 4.52 8.18
C LEU A 163 -4.14 5.95 7.81
N LYS A 164 -3.43 6.96 8.33
CA LYS A 164 -3.65 8.38 7.99
C LYS A 164 -3.36 8.64 6.51
N MET A 165 -2.33 8.01 5.95
CA MET A 165 -2.07 8.05 4.51
C MET A 165 -3.19 7.36 3.72
N TRP A 166 -3.62 6.16 4.15
CA TRP A 166 -4.74 5.45 3.52
C TRP A 166 -6.01 6.32 3.50
N LEU A 167 -6.36 6.95 4.62
CA LEU A 167 -7.49 7.87 4.72
C LEU A 167 -7.35 9.04 3.75
N THR A 168 -6.19 9.68 3.71
CA THR A 168 -5.94 10.87 2.88
C THR A 168 -6.13 10.56 1.40
N TYR A 169 -5.57 9.45 0.92
CA TYR A 169 -5.62 9.06 -0.48
C TYR A 169 -7.02 8.58 -0.87
N ASN A 170 -7.65 7.73 -0.06
CA ASN A 170 -8.99 7.23 -0.37
C ASN A 170 -10.05 8.33 -0.28
N ARG A 171 -9.92 9.30 0.63
CA ARG A 171 -10.78 10.50 0.62
C ARG A 171 -10.62 11.31 -0.67
N ALA A 172 -9.41 11.41 -1.23
CA ALA A 172 -9.21 12.06 -2.51
C ALA A 172 -9.90 11.29 -3.65
N LEU A 173 -9.80 9.95 -3.65
CA LEU A 173 -10.52 9.10 -4.60
C LEU A 173 -12.04 9.24 -4.49
N LEU A 174 -12.58 9.25 -3.27
CA LEU A 174 -14.01 9.41 -3.02
C LEU A 174 -14.52 10.79 -3.45
N ARG A 175 -13.78 11.87 -3.15
CA ARG A 175 -14.13 13.21 -3.64
C ARG A 175 -14.21 13.24 -5.17
N PHE A 176 -13.21 12.67 -5.85
CA PHE A 176 -13.22 12.56 -7.31
C PHE A 176 -14.41 11.74 -7.82
N ALA A 177 -14.68 10.58 -7.20
CA ALA A 177 -15.78 9.69 -7.57
C ALA A 177 -17.16 10.33 -7.42
N ARG A 178 -17.35 11.16 -6.38
CA ARG A 178 -18.60 11.88 -6.14
C ARG A 178 -18.89 12.91 -7.25
N THR A 179 -17.85 13.57 -7.77
CA THR A 179 -17.97 14.59 -8.83
C THR A 179 -18.08 13.96 -10.22
N HIS A 180 -17.30 12.92 -10.52
CA HIS A 180 -17.13 12.35 -11.86
C HIS A 180 -17.70 10.93 -11.99
N ARG A 181 -18.91 10.71 -11.44
CA ARG A 181 -19.50 9.36 -11.26
C ARG A 181 -19.55 8.50 -12.53
N GLU A 182 -19.75 9.10 -13.69
CA GLU A 182 -19.89 8.35 -14.95
C GLU A 182 -18.55 7.88 -15.52
N ASP A 183 -17.46 8.55 -15.17
CA ASP A 183 -16.10 8.23 -15.62
C ASP A 183 -15.35 7.35 -14.64
N VAL A 184 -16.02 6.87 -13.58
CA VAL A 184 -15.40 6.12 -12.50
C VAL A 184 -15.99 4.71 -12.39
N LEU A 185 -15.10 3.74 -12.24
CA LEU A 185 -15.40 2.41 -11.71
C LEU A 185 -14.49 2.12 -10.53
N ALA A 186 -15.00 1.42 -9.51
CA ALA A 186 -14.26 1.04 -8.33
C ALA A 186 -14.17 -0.47 -8.19
N VAL A 187 -12.98 -0.98 -7.92
CA VAL A 187 -12.68 -2.41 -7.77
C VAL A 187 -11.91 -2.64 -6.49
N SER A 188 -12.40 -3.55 -5.67
CA SER A 188 -11.63 -4.00 -4.52
C SER A 188 -10.63 -5.09 -4.92
N MET A 189 -9.51 -5.17 -4.21
CA MET A 189 -8.58 -6.29 -4.33
C MET A 189 -9.27 -7.65 -4.11
N ASP A 190 -10.33 -7.65 -3.28
CA ASP A 190 -11.12 -8.83 -2.99
C ASP A 190 -11.97 -9.26 -4.19
N MET A 191 -12.61 -8.32 -4.90
CA MET A 191 -13.31 -8.62 -6.15
C MET A 191 -12.38 -9.24 -7.20
N LEU A 192 -11.19 -8.66 -7.39
CA LEU A 192 -10.21 -9.19 -8.34
C LEU A 192 -9.83 -10.62 -7.98
N ARG A 193 -9.53 -10.88 -6.69
CA ARG A 193 -9.18 -12.22 -6.20
C ARG A 193 -10.32 -13.21 -6.37
N ASP A 194 -11.56 -12.76 -6.15
CA ASP A 194 -12.76 -13.58 -6.27
C ASP A 194 -13.18 -13.78 -7.74
N GLY A 195 -12.34 -13.37 -8.70
CA GLY A 195 -12.49 -13.72 -10.12
C GLY A 195 -13.23 -12.68 -10.96
N LEU A 196 -13.32 -11.41 -10.52
CA LEU A 196 -13.93 -10.33 -11.31
C LEU A 196 -13.39 -10.34 -12.75
N PRO A 197 -14.26 -10.46 -13.79
CA PRO A 197 -13.86 -10.35 -15.19
C PRO A 197 -13.60 -8.88 -15.56
N LEU A 198 -12.53 -8.32 -15.00
CA LEU A 198 -12.23 -6.88 -15.02
C LEU A 198 -12.33 -6.29 -16.44
N VAL A 199 -11.67 -6.92 -17.43
CA VAL A 199 -11.62 -6.40 -18.80
C VAL A 199 -13.02 -6.31 -19.43
N ASN A 200 -13.86 -7.33 -19.21
CA ASN A 200 -15.21 -7.36 -19.78
C ASN A 200 -16.06 -6.23 -19.19
N VAL A 201 -16.02 -6.03 -17.87
CA VAL A 201 -16.72 -4.92 -17.20
C VAL A 201 -16.26 -3.56 -17.74
N LEU A 202 -14.95 -3.37 -17.95
CA LEU A 202 -14.43 -2.11 -18.49
C LEU A 202 -14.88 -1.88 -19.94
N ASN A 203 -14.87 -2.92 -20.77
CA ASN A 203 -15.33 -2.85 -22.16
C ASN A 203 -16.84 -2.58 -22.26
N GLU A 204 -17.66 -3.26 -21.45
CA GLU A 204 -19.10 -3.01 -21.38
C GLU A 204 -19.41 -1.58 -20.94
N ARG A 205 -18.58 -1.03 -20.04
CA ARG A 205 -18.81 0.30 -19.48
C ARG A 205 -18.31 1.44 -20.36
N TRP A 206 -17.15 1.28 -20.99
CA TRP A 206 -16.43 2.38 -21.66
C TRP A 206 -16.02 2.07 -23.09
N GLU A 207 -16.40 0.92 -23.65
CA GLU A 207 -16.14 0.53 -25.04
C GLU A 207 -14.64 0.61 -25.42
N LEU A 208 -13.76 0.18 -24.50
CA LEU A 208 -12.31 0.35 -24.66
C LEU A 208 -11.70 -0.54 -25.76
N GLY A 209 -12.35 -1.66 -26.12
CA GLY A 209 -11.83 -2.61 -27.10
C GLY A 209 -10.62 -3.40 -26.60
N LEU A 210 -10.48 -3.58 -25.29
CA LEU A 210 -9.42 -4.38 -24.67
C LEU A 210 -9.64 -5.88 -24.92
N HIS A 211 -8.55 -6.63 -25.05
CA HIS A 211 -8.59 -8.08 -25.21
C HIS A 211 -8.84 -8.77 -23.87
N GLU A 212 -9.74 -9.76 -23.85
CA GLU A 212 -10.07 -10.48 -22.63
C GLU A 212 -8.83 -11.19 -22.04
N VAL A 213 -8.60 -10.97 -20.75
CA VAL A 213 -7.51 -11.60 -19.98
C VAL A 213 -8.11 -12.26 -18.74
N PRO A 214 -7.94 -13.59 -18.56
CA PRO A 214 -8.39 -14.26 -17.34
C PRO A 214 -7.66 -13.72 -16.12
N THR A 215 -8.42 -13.19 -15.16
CA THR A 215 -7.87 -12.62 -13.92
C THR A 215 -7.13 -13.69 -13.10
N SER A 216 -7.59 -14.95 -13.14
CA SER A 216 -7.03 -16.11 -12.43
C SER A 216 -5.57 -16.45 -12.78
N GLY A 217 -5.10 -16.07 -13.98
CA GLY A 217 -3.73 -16.36 -14.44
C GLY A 217 -2.68 -15.34 -14.00
N VAL A 218 -3.05 -14.31 -13.23
CA VAL A 218 -2.15 -13.24 -12.75
C VAL A 218 -2.00 -13.25 -11.21
N PHE A 219 -2.76 -14.09 -10.52
CA PHE A 219 -2.77 -14.17 -9.06
C PHE A 219 -1.72 -15.14 -8.51
N ASP A 220 -0.78 -14.64 -7.73
CA ASP A 220 -0.02 -15.47 -6.79
C ASP A 220 -0.83 -15.63 -5.48
N ALA A 221 -1.27 -16.86 -5.21
CA ALA A 221 -2.05 -17.21 -4.03
C ALA A 221 -1.26 -17.02 -2.71
N GLY A 222 0.07 -17.10 -2.75
CA GLY A 222 0.94 -16.92 -1.57
C GLY A 222 1.06 -15.46 -1.12
N ALA A 223 1.07 -14.52 -2.07
CA ALA A 223 1.20 -13.08 -1.80
C ALA A 223 -0.08 -12.44 -1.22
N THR A 224 -1.20 -13.17 -1.23
CA THR A 224 -2.56 -12.63 -0.96
C THR A 224 -3.33 -13.38 0.14
N ALA A 225 -2.66 -14.26 0.89
CA ALA A 225 -3.27 -15.01 2.00
C ALA A 225 -4.04 -14.07 2.95
N ARG A 226 -5.23 -14.52 3.39
CA ARG A 226 -6.06 -13.81 4.37
C ARG A 226 -5.37 -13.88 5.74
N ASP A 227 -4.45 -12.95 5.97
CA ASP A 227 -3.91 -12.69 7.29
C ASP A 227 -5.07 -12.23 8.20
N ARG A 228 -5.29 -12.95 9.31
CA ARG A 228 -6.33 -12.65 10.31
C ARG A 228 -5.82 -11.75 11.43
N GLU A 229 -4.56 -11.36 11.38
CA GLU A 229 -3.99 -10.53 12.42
C GLU A 229 -4.44 -9.06 12.23
N GLY A 230 -5.02 -8.48 13.29
CA GLY A 230 -5.44 -7.10 13.29
C GLY A 230 -4.28 -6.09 13.19
N HIS A 231 -4.64 -4.81 13.17
CA HIS A 231 -3.69 -3.70 13.14
C HIS A 231 -4.01 -2.70 14.27
N PRO A 232 -3.06 -2.45 15.19
CA PRO A 232 -3.31 -1.52 16.28
C PRO A 232 -3.32 -0.08 15.78
N VAL A 233 -4.20 0.75 16.36
CA VAL A 233 -4.24 2.20 16.14
C VAL A 233 -4.22 3.00 17.45
N SER A 234 -3.97 4.30 17.38
CA SER A 234 -3.79 5.16 18.56
C SER A 234 -5.08 5.52 19.30
N ASN A 235 -6.23 5.60 18.62
CA ASN A 235 -7.52 5.96 19.21
C ASN A 235 -8.71 5.39 18.42
N GLU A 236 -9.91 5.53 18.96
CA GLU A 236 -11.15 5.03 18.31
C GLU A 236 -11.64 5.94 17.18
N ASP A 237 -11.35 7.25 17.23
CA ASP A 237 -11.81 8.21 16.21
C ASP A 237 -11.28 7.84 14.81
N ILE A 238 -10.00 7.47 14.71
CA ILE A 238 -9.40 7.05 13.43
C ILE A 238 -9.99 5.73 12.91
N ILE A 239 -10.52 4.87 13.79
CA ILE A 239 -11.22 3.65 13.39
C ILE A 239 -12.55 4.04 12.73
N SER A 240 -13.31 4.94 13.37
CA SER A 240 -14.57 5.45 12.84
C SER A 240 -14.37 6.13 11.48
N GLU A 241 -13.37 7.00 11.37
CA GLU A 241 -12.99 7.63 10.10
C GLU A 241 -12.66 6.60 9.00
N ALA A 242 -11.94 5.52 9.36
CA ALA A 242 -11.59 4.46 8.42
C ALA A 242 -12.80 3.63 8.00
N ALA A 243 -13.73 3.36 8.93
CA ALA A 243 -14.96 2.64 8.66
C ALA A 243 -15.87 3.40 7.70
N GLU A 244 -16.05 4.71 7.90
CA GLU A 244 -16.83 5.58 7.00
C GLU A 244 -16.27 5.58 5.57
N VAL A 245 -14.96 5.82 5.43
CA VAL A 245 -14.30 5.81 4.11
C VAL A 245 -14.40 4.42 3.46
N TRP A 246 -14.29 3.35 4.25
CA TRP A 246 -14.41 1.98 3.74
C TRP A 246 -15.83 1.66 3.26
N GLU A 247 -16.86 2.07 4.00
CA GLU A 247 -18.26 1.88 3.61
C GLU A 247 -18.55 2.58 2.28
N GLU A 248 -18.14 3.84 2.12
CA GLU A 248 -18.31 4.56 0.86
C GLU A 248 -17.57 3.92 -0.32
N LEU A 249 -16.36 3.38 -0.10
CA LEU A 249 -15.63 2.63 -1.13
C LEU A 249 -16.38 1.36 -1.55
N GLU A 250 -16.96 0.64 -0.59
CA GLU A 250 -17.75 -0.56 -0.86
C GLU A 250 -19.08 -0.24 -1.57
N GLU A 251 -19.69 0.91 -1.27
CA GLU A 251 -20.88 1.40 -1.97
C GLU A 251 -20.60 1.69 -3.45
N ILE A 252 -19.54 2.45 -3.76
CA ILE A 252 -19.17 2.72 -5.17
C ILE A 252 -18.75 1.42 -5.88
N GLY A 253 -18.15 0.48 -5.15
CA GLY A 253 -17.78 -0.85 -5.64
C GLY A 253 -18.97 -1.72 -6.04
N GLN A 254 -20.17 -1.51 -5.46
CA GLN A 254 -21.36 -2.27 -5.84
C GLN A 254 -21.75 -2.07 -7.31
N ARG A 255 -21.47 -0.88 -7.90
CA ARG A 255 -21.71 -0.64 -9.33
C ARG A 255 -20.96 -1.66 -10.17
N THR A 256 -19.69 -1.89 -9.85
CA THR A 256 -18.85 -2.85 -10.56
C THR A 256 -19.33 -4.29 -10.35
N ARG A 257 -19.73 -4.66 -9.12
CA ARG A 257 -20.32 -6.00 -8.87
C ARG A 257 -21.56 -6.25 -9.71
N ARG A 258 -22.48 -5.28 -9.79
CA ARG A 258 -23.69 -5.38 -10.59
C ARG A 258 -23.39 -5.55 -12.08
N LEU A 259 -22.47 -4.75 -12.63
CA LEU A 259 -22.02 -4.90 -14.02
C LEU A 259 -21.40 -6.28 -14.28
N ALA A 260 -20.62 -6.78 -13.32
CA ALA A 260 -19.98 -8.08 -13.42
C ALA A 260 -20.91 -9.29 -13.16
N GLY A 261 -22.19 -9.09 -12.83
CA GLY A 261 -23.08 -10.16 -12.39
C GLY A 261 -22.64 -10.85 -11.09
N MET A 262 -21.80 -10.21 -10.28
CA MET A 262 -21.36 -10.73 -8.99
C MET A 262 -22.41 -10.43 -7.90
N PRO A 263 -22.56 -11.30 -6.88
CA PRO A 263 -23.44 -11.02 -5.75
C PRO A 263 -23.09 -9.69 -5.08
N GLU A 264 -24.11 -8.92 -4.74
CA GLU A 264 -23.94 -7.75 -3.87
C GLU A 264 -23.36 -8.22 -2.53
N ALA A 265 -22.33 -7.52 -2.09
CA ALA A 265 -21.65 -7.82 -0.84
C ALA A 265 -21.06 -6.53 -0.30
N LEU A 266 -21.57 -6.08 0.85
CA LEU A 266 -21.01 -4.98 1.62
C LEU A 266 -20.16 -5.58 2.73
N HIS A 267 -18.85 -5.60 2.53
CA HIS A 267 -17.93 -6.04 3.59
C HIS A 267 -17.81 -4.90 4.58
N ARG A 268 -18.23 -5.08 5.83
CA ARG A 268 -17.93 -4.08 6.87
C ARG A 268 -16.46 -4.13 7.25
N LEU A 269 -15.90 -2.98 7.61
CA LEU A 269 -14.55 -2.94 8.15
C LEU A 269 -14.51 -3.73 9.47
N ASN A 270 -13.55 -4.63 9.60
CA ASN A 270 -13.39 -5.40 10.83
C ASN A 270 -12.81 -4.51 11.93
N VAL A 271 -13.43 -4.52 13.11
CA VAL A 271 -13.01 -3.79 14.31
C VAL A 271 -12.83 -4.79 15.45
N GLY A 272 -11.72 -4.71 16.18
CA GLY A 272 -11.33 -5.66 17.22
C GLY A 272 -10.06 -6.43 16.89
N ASP A 273 -9.83 -7.56 17.56
CA ASP A 273 -8.53 -8.27 17.55
C ASP A 273 -8.08 -8.74 16.15
N GLU A 274 -9.02 -9.03 15.24
CA GLU A 274 -8.75 -9.39 13.84
C GLU A 274 -8.92 -8.21 12.86
N GLY A 275 -9.09 -6.99 13.38
CA GLY A 275 -9.40 -5.77 12.64
C GLY A 275 -8.56 -4.56 13.07
N LEU A 276 -9.10 -3.35 12.94
CA LEU A 276 -8.52 -2.18 13.60
C LEU A 276 -8.92 -2.20 15.09
N TYR A 277 -7.97 -1.92 15.98
CA TYR A 277 -8.24 -1.88 17.42
C TYR A 277 -7.31 -0.93 18.17
N VAL A 278 -7.78 -0.41 19.30
CA VAL A 278 -6.94 0.37 20.23
C VAL A 278 -6.32 -0.59 21.27
N PRO A 279 -4.98 -0.67 21.39
CA PRO A 279 -4.34 -1.51 22.40
C PRO A 279 -4.69 -1.07 23.83
N ARG A 280 -4.87 -2.04 24.73
CA ARG A 280 -5.10 -1.78 26.17
C ARG A 280 -3.85 -1.28 26.93
N GLU A 281 -2.66 -1.45 26.36
CA GLU A 281 -1.36 -1.00 26.90
C GLU A 281 -0.75 0.06 25.96
N ALA A 282 0.20 0.87 26.45
CA ALA A 282 0.75 2.02 25.71
C ALA A 282 1.21 1.66 24.28
N TYR A 283 0.56 2.29 23.30
CA TYR A 283 0.69 2.07 21.85
C TYR A 283 2.14 2.12 21.33
N SER A 284 2.94 3.07 21.84
CA SER A 284 4.34 3.26 21.43
C SER A 284 5.21 2.03 21.66
N HIS A 285 5.09 1.40 22.84
CA HIS A 285 5.85 0.19 23.17
C HIS A 285 5.49 -1.00 22.28
N ARG A 286 4.26 -1.05 21.77
CA ARG A 286 3.81 -2.12 20.87
C ARG A 286 4.36 -1.95 19.46
N MET A 287 4.44 -0.72 18.95
CA MET A 287 5.06 -0.44 17.65
C MET A 287 6.56 -0.78 17.64
N ASP A 288 7.28 -0.43 18.71
CA ASP A 288 8.68 -0.81 18.89
C ASP A 288 8.83 -2.33 18.97
N ALA A 289 7.93 -3.01 19.69
CA ALA A 289 7.92 -4.47 19.77
C ALA A 289 7.57 -5.14 18.43
N GLU A 290 6.67 -4.58 17.63
CA GLU A 290 6.34 -5.08 16.30
C GLU A 290 7.51 -4.91 15.33
N PHE A 291 8.18 -3.76 15.37
CA PHE A 291 9.41 -3.53 14.60
C PHE A 291 10.51 -4.51 15.00
N LEU A 292 10.72 -4.70 16.30
CA LEU A 292 11.71 -5.64 16.82
C LEU A 292 11.35 -7.09 16.45
N SER A 293 10.09 -7.48 16.59
CA SER A 293 9.58 -8.79 16.18
C SER A 293 9.77 -9.02 14.68
N PHE A 294 9.54 -7.98 13.86
CA PHE A 294 9.85 -8.05 12.44
C PHE A 294 11.36 -8.18 12.19
N LYS A 295 12.20 -7.37 12.85
CA LYS A 295 13.67 -7.47 12.78
C LYS A 295 14.14 -8.90 13.08
N VAL A 296 13.65 -9.49 14.16
CA VAL A 296 13.98 -10.87 14.55
C VAL A 296 13.53 -11.85 13.47
N ARG A 297 12.27 -11.82 13.02
CA ARG A 297 11.77 -12.74 11.98
C ARG A 297 12.51 -12.59 10.65
N PHE A 298 12.82 -11.37 10.24
CA PHE A 298 13.56 -11.09 9.01
C PHE A 298 15.01 -11.57 9.11
N LEU A 299 15.66 -11.39 10.27
CA LEU A 299 16.99 -11.94 10.53
C LEU A 299 16.96 -13.47 10.55
N GLU A 300 15.97 -14.08 11.19
CA GLU A 300 15.78 -15.54 11.16
C GLU A 300 15.58 -16.06 9.73
N GLU A 301 14.83 -15.35 8.88
CA GLU A 301 14.62 -15.71 7.49
C GLU A 301 15.90 -15.54 6.66
N LEU A 302 16.66 -14.45 6.86
CA LEU A 302 17.96 -14.26 6.23
C LEU A 302 18.97 -15.35 6.63
N LEU A 303 18.96 -15.75 7.91
CA LEU A 303 19.83 -16.81 8.43
C LEU A 303 19.40 -18.20 7.92
N LYS A 304 18.10 -18.44 7.74
CA LYS A 304 17.59 -19.66 7.09
C LYS A 304 17.94 -19.73 5.61
N GLN A 305 18.08 -18.58 4.94
CA GLN A 305 18.48 -18.48 3.54
C GLN A 305 20.00 -18.64 3.32
N GLU A 306 20.78 -19.18 4.27
CA GLU A 306 22.22 -19.38 4.09
C GLU A 306 22.55 -20.40 2.99
N GLY A 307 22.67 -19.84 1.78
CA GLY A 307 23.70 -20.11 0.80
C GLY A 307 24.27 -18.77 0.29
N LYS A 308 25.23 -18.20 1.03
CA LYS A 308 26.12 -17.07 0.66
C LYS A 308 25.47 -15.68 0.43
N ARG A 309 25.51 -14.80 1.44
CA ARG A 309 25.79 -13.36 1.23
C ARG A 309 26.37 -12.70 2.50
N PHE A 310 27.43 -11.92 2.29
CA PHE A 310 28.23 -11.24 3.32
C PHE A 310 27.37 -10.30 4.17
N VAL A 311 27.44 -10.42 5.50
CA VAL A 311 26.86 -9.46 6.45
C VAL A 311 27.88 -8.32 6.64
N PRO A 312 27.55 -7.05 6.37
CA PRO A 312 28.50 -5.94 6.56
C PRO A 312 28.99 -5.83 8.01
N LEU A 313 30.28 -5.52 8.24
CA LEU A 313 30.90 -5.40 9.57
C LEU A 313 30.16 -4.45 10.53
N LYS A 314 29.65 -3.32 10.02
CA LYS A 314 28.82 -2.39 10.81
C LYS A 314 27.54 -3.06 11.32
N ARG A 315 26.96 -3.95 10.51
CA ARG A 315 25.76 -4.72 10.84
C ARG A 315 26.06 -5.82 11.87
N LEU A 316 27.25 -6.41 11.83
CA LEU A 316 27.73 -7.30 12.90
C LEU A 316 27.81 -6.54 14.24
N SER A 317 28.40 -5.35 14.26
CA SER A 317 28.48 -4.54 15.49
C SER A 317 27.11 -4.09 16.02
N GLU A 318 26.17 -3.76 15.13
CA GLU A 318 24.79 -3.40 15.49
C GLU A 318 24.00 -4.60 16.00
N LEU A 319 24.21 -5.79 15.42
CA LEU A 319 23.60 -7.04 15.89
C LEU A 319 24.17 -7.46 17.24
N GLU A 320 25.48 -7.32 17.45
CA GLU A 320 26.11 -7.53 18.75
C GLU A 320 25.62 -6.53 19.81
N ALA A 321 25.32 -5.30 19.42
CA ALA A 321 24.71 -4.30 20.30
C ALA A 321 23.26 -4.67 20.65
N ALA A 322 22.44 -5.01 19.64
CA ALA A 322 21.05 -5.43 19.85
C ALA A 322 20.94 -6.73 20.66
N GLU A 323 21.86 -7.68 20.46
CA GLU A 323 21.92 -8.89 21.27
C GLU A 323 22.30 -8.58 22.73
N ARG A 324 23.24 -7.65 22.97
CA ARG A 324 23.59 -7.17 24.31
C ARG A 324 22.40 -6.49 25.00
N ASP A 325 21.67 -5.64 24.28
CA ASP A 325 20.49 -4.96 24.81
C ASP A 325 19.36 -5.95 25.12
N LEU A 326 19.14 -6.93 24.23
CA LEU A 326 18.18 -8.00 24.46
C LEU A 326 18.54 -8.83 25.71
N LYS A 327 19.82 -9.21 25.86
CA LYS A 327 20.32 -9.90 27.06
C LYS A 327 20.10 -9.06 28.32
N TYR A 328 20.39 -7.76 28.26
CA TYR A 328 20.20 -6.84 29.39
C TYR A 328 18.73 -6.73 29.80
N ILE A 329 17.82 -6.56 28.83
CA ILE A 329 16.38 -6.50 29.06
C ILE A 329 15.87 -7.82 29.64
N LEU A 330 16.26 -8.95 29.04
CA LEU A 330 15.87 -10.28 29.53
C LEU A 330 16.35 -10.50 30.97
N HIS A 331 17.58 -10.08 31.30
CA HIS A 331 18.16 -10.23 32.64
C HIS A 331 17.42 -9.39 33.69
N ARG A 332 17.01 -8.18 33.32
CA ARG A 332 16.20 -7.31 34.19
C ARG A 332 14.80 -7.88 34.40
N MET A 333 14.19 -8.43 33.35
CA MET A 333 12.87 -9.07 33.44
C MET A 333 12.92 -10.34 34.29
N SER A 334 13.92 -11.20 34.11
CA SER A 334 14.07 -12.49 34.81
C SER A 334 14.38 -12.35 36.30
N ARG A 335 14.96 -11.22 36.72
CA ARG A 335 15.26 -10.86 38.12
C ARG A 335 14.24 -9.92 38.76
N SER A 336 13.24 -9.47 38.01
CA SER A 336 12.20 -8.60 38.56
C SER A 336 11.23 -9.36 39.47
N ARG A 337 10.51 -8.64 40.33
CA ARG A 337 9.39 -9.21 41.12
C ARG A 337 8.27 -9.83 40.27
N PHE A 338 8.22 -9.51 38.98
CA PHE A 338 7.25 -10.01 38.01
C PHE A 338 7.77 -11.19 37.17
N ALA A 339 8.99 -11.67 37.43
CA ALA A 339 9.58 -12.82 36.72
C ALA A 339 8.65 -14.05 36.65
N PRO A 340 7.86 -14.41 37.68
CA PRO A 340 6.91 -15.52 37.58
C PRO A 340 5.87 -15.33 36.46
N LEU A 341 5.38 -14.11 36.27
CA LEU A 341 4.39 -13.78 35.23
C LEU A 341 5.00 -13.86 33.83
N PHE A 342 6.24 -13.39 33.66
CA PHE A 342 6.92 -13.49 32.37
C PHE A 342 7.17 -14.95 31.97
N ARG A 343 7.52 -15.82 32.91
CA ARG A 343 7.75 -17.26 32.66
C ARG A 343 6.48 -18.04 32.27
N LEU A 344 5.29 -17.49 32.46
CA LEU A 344 4.06 -18.07 31.91
C LEU A 344 4.06 -18.00 30.37
N LYS A 345 4.65 -16.94 29.78
CA LYS A 345 4.72 -16.77 28.33
C LYS A 345 5.78 -17.71 27.73
N ARG A 346 5.36 -18.59 26.81
CA ARG A 346 6.27 -19.54 26.11
C ARG A 346 7.44 -18.83 25.42
N GLY A 347 7.19 -17.68 24.79
CA GLY A 347 8.23 -16.89 24.11
C GLY A 347 9.32 -16.40 25.07
N PHE A 348 8.95 -15.91 26.25
CA PHE A 348 9.91 -15.49 27.26
C PHE A 348 10.79 -16.65 27.73
N ARG A 349 10.21 -17.83 28.00
CA ARG A 349 10.98 -19.03 28.39
C ARG A 349 12.00 -19.45 27.34
N ILE A 350 11.64 -19.35 26.05
CA ILE A 350 12.55 -19.66 24.94
C ILE A 350 13.71 -18.66 24.91
N LEU A 351 13.43 -17.36 25.03
CA LEU A 351 14.44 -16.31 25.02
C LEU A 351 15.34 -16.35 26.27
N GLU A 352 14.77 -16.51 27.46
CA GLU A 352 15.50 -16.67 28.73
C GLU A 352 16.47 -17.85 28.67
N LYS A 353 15.99 -19.03 28.23
CA LYS A 353 16.85 -20.21 28.06
C LYS A 353 17.93 -20.01 27.00
N ARG A 354 17.68 -19.24 25.93
CA ARG A 354 18.64 -19.10 24.83
C ARG A 354 19.72 -18.06 25.11
N TYR A 355 19.40 -16.99 25.84
CA TYR A 355 20.27 -15.83 25.97
C TYR A 355 20.80 -15.57 27.39
N LEU A 356 20.24 -16.23 28.41
CA LEU A 356 20.66 -16.10 29.82
C LEU A 356 21.11 -17.43 30.46
N SER A 357 21.24 -18.51 29.68
CA SER A 357 21.74 -19.81 30.17
C SER A 357 23.25 -19.89 30.23
#